data_AF-A0A0M3KK70-F1
#
_entry.id   AF-A0A0M3KK70-F1
#
_cell.length_a   1.000
_cell.length_b   1.000
_cell.length_c   1.000
_cell.angle_alpha   90.00
_cell.angle_beta   90.00
_cell.angle_gamma   90.00
#
_symmetry.space_group_name_H-M   'P 1'
#
loop_
_entity.id
_entity.type
_entity.pdbx_description
1 polymer ?
#
loop_
_entity_poly.entity_id
_entity_poly.type
_entity_poly.pdbx_seq_one_letter_code
_entity_poly.pdbx_strand_id
1 'polypeptide(L)'
;MFRTDSLQGTQLKVTCFAVGSRDKALSVWLIPHIDRPIVVLNRLFKHSILDFSWNGLHLTICSMDGSVKSILFNANEVGRLMSDLEM
;
A
#
# COMPACT_ATOMS: atom_id res chain seq x y z
N MET A 1 -2.78 4.43 9.81
CA MET A 1 -3.04 5.78 9.25
C MET A 1 -1.70 6.44 8.98
N PHE A 2 -1.61 7.28 7.94
CA PHE A 2 -0.36 7.92 7.52
C PHE A 2 -0.51 9.44 7.49
N ARG A 3 0.60 10.15 7.65
CA ARG A 3 0.72 11.60 7.50
C ARG A 3 1.61 11.92 6.31
N THR A 4 1.13 12.78 5.42
CA THR A 4 1.87 13.24 4.23
C THR A 4 1.89 14.75 4.21
N ASP A 5 2.91 15.33 3.59
CA ASP A 5 2.97 16.76 3.32
C ASP A 5 2.34 17.05 1.96
N SER A 6 1.50 18.08 1.88
CA SER A 6 0.97 18.58 0.62
C SER A 6 2.00 19.48 -0.06
N LEU A 7 1.83 19.73 -1.37
CA LEU A 7 2.65 20.70 -2.12
C LEU A 7 2.56 22.12 -1.54
N GLN A 8 1.52 22.43 -0.76
CA GLN A 8 1.32 23.72 -0.09
C GLN A 8 1.86 23.72 1.35
N GLY A 9 2.57 22.67 1.78
CA GLY A 9 3.13 22.53 3.13
C GLY A 9 2.10 22.21 4.21
N THR A 10 0.84 21.96 3.84
CA THR A 10 -0.20 21.50 4.77
C THR A 10 -0.08 20.00 4.98
N GLN A 11 -0.17 19.57 6.23
CA GLN A 11 -0.08 18.14 6.55
C GLN A 11 -1.45 17.48 6.43
N LEU A 12 -1.48 16.38 5.69
CA LEU A 12 -2.67 15.63 5.37
C LEU A 12 -2.63 14.28 6.08
N LYS A 13 -3.74 13.93 6.74
CA LYS A 13 -3.96 12.57 7.26
C LYS A 13 -4.56 11.73 6.14
N VAL A 14 -3.93 10.61 5.81
CA VAL A 14 -4.37 9.70 4.76
C VAL A 14 -4.44 8.25 5.25
N THR A 15 -5.28 7.46 4.60
CA THR A 15 -5.35 6.02 4.77
C THR A 15 -4.69 5.34 3.57
N CYS A 16 -3.70 4.50 3.84
CA CYS A 16 -3.09 3.63 2.84
C CYS A 16 -3.72 2.25 2.90
N PHE A 17 -4.11 1.71 1.75
CA PHE A 17 -4.61 0.34 1.66
C PHE A 17 -4.23 -0.29 0.32
N ALA A 18 -4.17 -1.63 0.31
CA ALA A 18 -3.91 -2.42 -0.88
C ALA A 18 -5.17 -3.16 -1.31
N VAL A 19 -5.30 -3.33 -2.63
CA VAL A 19 -6.33 -4.15 -3.26
C VAL A 19 -5.64 -5.12 -4.20
N GLY A 20 -5.74 -6.41 -3.88
CA GLY A 20 -5.28 -7.51 -4.74
C GLY A 20 -6.44 -8.13 -5.51
N SER A 21 -6.15 -8.66 -6.69
CA SER A 21 -7.11 -9.34 -7.55
C SER A 21 -6.63 -10.73 -7.97
N ARG A 22 -7.58 -11.60 -8.34
CA ARG A 22 -7.28 -12.95 -8.85
C ARG A 22 -6.57 -12.94 -10.20
N ASP A 23 -6.62 -11.82 -10.93
CA ASP A 23 -5.91 -11.60 -12.19
C ASP A 23 -4.40 -11.34 -12.02
N LYS A 24 -3.88 -11.41 -10.79
CA LYS A 24 -2.48 -11.18 -10.42
C LYS A 24 -2.09 -9.70 -10.42
N ALA A 25 -3.06 -8.80 -10.39
CA ALA A 25 -2.85 -7.38 -10.18
C ALA A 25 -2.93 -7.01 -8.69
N LEU A 26 -2.13 -6.04 -8.29
CA LEU A 26 -2.14 -5.40 -6.98
C LEU A 26 -2.14 -3.89 -7.21
N SER A 27 -3.01 -3.16 -6.50
CA SER A 27 -2.99 -1.70 -6.45
C SER A 27 -2.92 -1.21 -5.02
N VAL A 28 -2.21 -0.10 -4.80
CA VAL A 28 -2.12 0.56 -3.50
C VAL A 28 -2.62 1.99 -3.64
N TRP A 29 -3.41 2.42 -2.66
CA TRP A 29 -4.17 3.65 -2.68
C TRP A 29 -3.92 4.48 -1.45
N LEU A 30 -4.01 5.80 -1.60
CA LEU A 30 -3.99 6.77 -0.52
C LEU A 30 -5.27 7.60 -0.60
N ILE A 31 -6.09 7.61 0.44
CA ILE A 31 -7.35 8.36 0.50
C ILE A 31 -7.34 9.34 1.68
N PRO A 32 -8.08 10.46 1.63
CA PRO A 32 -9.09 10.82 0.63
C PRO A 32 -8.59 11.69 -0.54
N HIS A 33 -7.37 12.23 -0.47
CA HIS A 33 -6.95 13.32 -1.36
C HIS A 33 -6.32 12.89 -2.69
N ILE A 34 -6.19 11.58 -2.96
CA ILE A 34 -5.55 11.06 -4.17
C ILE A 34 -6.54 10.16 -4.91
N ASP A 35 -6.92 10.59 -6.12
CA ASP A 35 -7.96 9.93 -6.93
C ASP A 35 -7.43 8.77 -7.79
N ARG A 36 -6.14 8.44 -7.65
CA ARG A 36 -5.45 7.42 -8.45
C ARG A 36 -4.63 6.49 -7.54
N PRO A 37 -4.48 5.21 -7.93
CA PRO A 37 -3.58 4.33 -7.20
C PRO A 37 -2.15 4.86 -7.30
N ILE A 38 -1.44 4.87 -6.19
CA ILE A 38 -0.02 5.28 -6.13
C ILE A 38 0.90 4.19 -6.65
N VAL A 39 0.45 2.92 -6.61
CA VAL A 39 1.17 1.77 -7.15
C VAL A 39 0.18 0.88 -7.86
N VAL A 40 0.55 0.42 -9.05
CA VAL A 40 -0.14 -0.64 -9.79
C VAL A 40 0.90 -1.65 -10.27
N LEU A 41 0.79 -2.88 -9.80
CA LEU A 41 1.63 -4.00 -10.22
C LEU A 41 0.77 -5.02 -10.93
N ASN A 42 1.18 -5.39 -12.14
CA ASN A 42 0.51 -6.41 -12.95
C ASN A 42 1.38 -7.65 -13.04
N ARG A 43 0.75 -8.83 -13.06
CA ARG A 43 1.45 -10.12 -13.15
C ARG A 43 2.50 -10.28 -12.05
N LEU A 44 2.15 -9.86 -10.83
CA LEU A 44 3.04 -9.92 -9.66
C LEU A 44 3.50 -11.35 -9.35
N PHE A 45 2.67 -12.33 -9.68
CA PHE A 45 2.87 -13.75 -9.43
C PHE A 45 2.59 -14.59 -10.69
N LYS A 46 2.96 -15.88 -10.66
CA LYS A 46 2.58 -16.82 -11.73
C LYS A 46 1.10 -17.22 -11.61
N HIS A 47 0.57 -17.24 -10.38
CA HIS A 47 -0.83 -17.53 -10.08
C HIS A 47 -1.49 -16.42 -9.24
N SER A 48 -2.82 -16.47 -9.11
CA SER A 48 -3.64 -15.52 -8.34
C SER A 48 -3.09 -15.22 -6.95
N ILE A 49 -3.24 -13.95 -6.54
CA ILE A 49 -3.03 -13.53 -5.15
C ILE A 49 -4.08 -14.22 -4.27
N LEU A 50 -3.65 -14.73 -3.12
CA LEU A 50 -4.53 -15.35 -2.14
C LEU A 50 -4.87 -14.37 -1.02
N ASP A 51 -3.85 -13.83 -0.37
CA ASP A 51 -3.98 -12.91 0.75
C ASP A 51 -2.76 -11.97 0.83
N PHE A 52 -2.92 -10.88 1.58
CA PHE A 52 -1.85 -9.95 1.89
C PHE A 52 -2.08 -9.25 3.21
N SER A 53 -0.98 -8.90 3.89
CA SER A 53 -1.03 -8.22 5.18
C SER A 53 0.06 -7.16 5.30
N TRP A 54 -0.27 -6.11 6.05
CA TRP A 54 0.62 -5.00 6.34
C TRP A 54 1.32 -5.21 7.68
N ASN A 55 2.61 -4.89 7.71
CA ASN A 55 3.38 -4.68 8.93
C ASN A 55 4.15 -3.34 8.79
N GLY A 56 3.54 -2.26 9.28
CA GLY A 56 4.04 -0.90 9.06
C GLY A 56 4.10 -0.56 7.56
N LEU A 57 5.31 -0.39 7.04
CA LEU A 57 5.58 -0.10 5.61
C LEU A 57 5.84 -1.36 4.77
N HIS A 58 5.80 -2.55 5.36
CA HIS A 58 5.94 -3.81 4.63
C HIS A 58 4.57 -4.37 4.27
N LEU A 59 4.32 -4.57 2.98
CA LEU A 59 3.18 -5.32 2.47
C LEU A 59 3.66 -6.70 2.03
N THR A 60 3.21 -7.75 2.71
CA THR A 60 3.55 -9.12 2.36
C THR A 60 2.36 -9.77 1.67
N ILE A 61 2.59 -10.40 0.52
CA ILE A 61 1.55 -10.99 -0.34
C ILE A 61 1.91 -12.44 -0.62
N CYS A 62 0.93 -13.34 -0.54
CA CYS A 62 1.07 -14.75 -0.93
C CYS A 62 0.25 -15.10 -2.17
N SER A 63 0.71 -16.10 -2.91
CA SER A 63 0.06 -16.59 -4.13
C SER A 63 -0.18 -18.09 -4.08
N MET A 64 -1.14 -18.53 -4.88
CA MET A 64 -1.43 -19.95 -5.10
C MET A 64 -0.27 -20.70 -5.77
N ASP A 65 0.69 -20.00 -6.37
CA ASP A 65 1.92 -20.62 -6.89
C ASP A 65 2.93 -21.02 -5.79
N GLY A 66 2.57 -20.81 -4.52
CA GLY A 66 3.40 -21.15 -3.36
C GLY A 66 4.48 -20.11 -3.03
N SER A 67 4.58 -19.03 -3.81
CA SER A 67 5.53 -17.97 -3.53
C SER A 67 4.93 -16.84 -2.67
N VAL A 68 5.82 -16.18 -1.94
CA VAL A 68 5.52 -14.98 -1.15
C VAL A 68 6.43 -13.86 -1.65
N LYS A 69 5.86 -12.66 -1.77
CA LYS A 69 6.60 -11.44 -2.10
C LYS A 69 6.33 -10.40 -1.03
N SER A 70 7.34 -9.58 -0.74
CA SER A 70 7.21 -8.43 0.16
C SER A 70 7.54 -7.16 -0.62
N ILE A 71 6.74 -6.12 -0.42
CA ILE A 71 6.93 -4.79 -0.95
C ILE A 71 7.20 -3.87 0.24
N LEU A 72 8.36 -3.22 0.23
CA LEU A 72 8.74 -2.22 1.22
C LEU A 72 8.49 -0.84 0.63
N PHE A 73 7.59 -0.08 1.24
CA PHE A 73 7.33 1.30 0.86
C PHE A 73 8.30 2.25 1.56
N ASN A 74 8.66 3.32 0.87
CA ASN A 74 9.36 4.44 1.50
C ASN A 74 8.34 5.39 2.15
N ALA A 75 8.68 5.95 3.32
CA ALA A 75 7.86 6.98 3.96
C ALA A 75 7.65 8.21 3.07
N ASN A 76 8.55 8.48 2.14
CA ASN A 76 8.40 9.56 1.15
C ASN A 76 7.31 9.27 0.10
N GLU A 77 6.95 8.00 -0.12
CA GLU A 77 5.96 7.59 -1.12
C GLU A 77 4.54 7.51 -0.54
N VAL A 78 4.41 6.95 0.66
CA VAL A 78 3.10 6.70 1.32
C VAL A 78 2.82 7.60 2.52
N GLY A 79 3.80 8.42 2.91
CA GLY A 79 3.78 9.21 4.12
C GLY A 79 4.40 8.49 5.33
N ARG A 80 4.50 9.21 6.44
CA ARG A 80 4.96 8.69 7.72
C ARG A 80 3.82 7.96 8.43
N LEU A 81 4.08 6.77 8.96
CA LEU A 81 3.14 6.05 9.83
C LEU A 81 2.87 6.89 11.09
N MET A 82 1.61 7.09 11.43
CA MET A 82 1.22 7.79 12.65
C MET A 82 1.35 6.87 13.86
N SER A 83 1.81 7.43 14.98
CA SER A 83 1.78 6.73 16.27
C SER A 83 0.37 6.70 16.85
N ASP A 84 0.12 5.81 17.82
CA ASP A 84 -1.19 5.66 18.48
C ASP A 84 -1.65 6.94 19.19
N LEU A 85 -0.72 7.78 19.66
CA LEU A 85 -1.00 9.08 20.27
C LEU A 85 -1.46 10.14 19.26
N GLU A 86 -1.07 9.99 17.99
CA GLU A 86 -1.39 10.93 16.92
C GLU A 86 -2.69 10.56 16.18
N MET A 87 -3.13 9.31 16.32
CA MET A 87 -4.30 8.75 15.66
C MET A 87 -5.58 9.42 16.19
#